data_AF-A0A8K0IZ02-F1
#
_entry.id   AF-A0A8K0IZ02-F1
#
_cell.length_a   1.000
_cell.length_b   1.000
_cell.length_c   1.000
_cell.angle_alpha   90.00
_cell.angle_beta   90.00
_cell.angle_gamma   90.00
#
_symmetry.space_group_name_H-M   'P 1'
#
loop_
_entity.id
_entity.type
_entity.pdbx_description
1 polymer ?
#
loop_
_entity_poly.entity_id
_entity_poly.type
_entity_poly.pdbx_seq_one_letter_code
_entity_poly.pdbx_strand_id
1 'polypeptide(L)'
;MGTKSLQVNFALELPRQCLLPRLESRSIIRQLWPGNETTRRYLKLAKLDLRKLQNLYQQELEELESCVLDISIFFVSFFRWWQRCGFDDMKRARKILIQAYFIATPRVYEPQFSSFRLAYAKGVVLTTVLDDFFDDKSCGFQELQRFYEAFRRWDSSIIDDLPQQKQLFKSIDDAYLEIAAEASKVQGRNVLPLFKDLVIMNFLN
;
A
#
# COMPACT_ATOMS: atom_id res chain seq x y z
N MET A 1 3.86 11.72 37.95
CA MET A 1 4.35 10.38 37.55
C MET A 1 5.78 10.53 37.03
N GLY A 2 6.73 9.73 37.53
CA GLY A 2 8.13 9.80 37.09
C GLY A 2 8.31 9.19 35.69
N THR A 3 9.37 9.57 34.98
CA THR A 3 9.66 9.05 33.63
C THR A 3 9.75 7.52 33.59
N LYS A 4 10.22 6.89 34.67
CA LYS A 4 10.27 5.42 34.79
C LYS A 4 8.89 4.77 34.82
N SER A 5 7.90 5.37 35.51
CA SER A 5 6.54 4.81 35.54
C SER A 5 5.86 4.91 34.17
N LEU A 6 6.16 5.95 33.39
CA LEU A 6 5.69 6.07 32.01
C LEU A 6 6.29 5.00 31.08
N GLN A 7 7.59 4.70 31.22
CA GLN A 7 8.25 3.65 30.42
C GLN A 7 7.68 2.27 30.70
N VAL A 8 7.43 1.96 31.98
CA VAL A 8 6.86 0.68 32.40
C VAL A 8 5.43 0.54 31.88
N ASN A 9 4.58 1.56 32.06
CA ASN A 9 3.21 1.52 31.55
C ASN A 9 3.17 1.38 30.02
N PHE A 10 3.99 2.15 29.30
CA PHE A 10 4.07 2.04 27.83
C PHE A 10 4.48 0.63 27.38
N ALA A 11 5.46 0.01 28.04
CA ALA A 11 5.90 -1.34 27.72
C ALA A 11 4.88 -2.43 28.09
N LEU A 12 4.06 -2.19 29.14
CA LEU A 12 2.97 -3.09 29.52
C LEU A 12 1.79 -3.00 28.56
N GLU A 13 1.45 -1.80 28.09
CA GLU A 13 0.39 -1.59 27.10
C GLU A 13 0.80 -2.11 25.71
N LEU A 14 2.05 -1.89 25.31
CA LEU A 14 2.57 -2.23 24.00
C LEU A 14 3.96 -2.89 24.13
N PRO A 15 4.01 -4.23 24.19
CA PRO A 15 5.27 -4.96 24.20
C PRO A 15 6.14 -4.56 22.99
N ARG A 16 7.44 -4.36 23.21
CA ARG A 16 8.35 -3.88 22.14
C ARG A 16 8.33 -4.74 20.88
N GLN A 17 8.14 -6.05 21.03
CA GLN A 17 8.05 -7.00 19.92
C GLN A 17 6.85 -6.75 19.01
N CYS A 18 5.81 -6.09 19.51
CA CYS A 18 4.60 -5.75 18.77
C CYS A 18 4.61 -4.31 18.23
N LEU A 19 5.62 -3.51 18.60
CA LEU A 19 5.73 -2.12 18.18
C LEU A 19 6.37 -2.01 16.80
N LEU A 20 5.85 -1.09 16.00
CA LEU A 20 6.50 -0.72 14.75
C LEU A 20 7.70 0.20 15.06
N PRO A 21 8.92 -0.12 14.60
CA PRO A 21 10.14 0.58 15.01
C PRO A 21 10.07 2.11 14.90
N ARG A 22 9.45 2.61 13.84
CA ARG A 22 9.31 4.07 13.65
C ARG A 22 8.28 4.71 14.56
N LEU A 23 7.18 4.02 14.88
CA LEU A 23 6.18 4.53 15.82
C LEU A 23 6.73 4.51 17.25
N GLU A 24 7.47 3.46 17.61
CA GLU A 24 8.19 3.39 18.90
C GLU A 24 9.19 4.56 19.03
N SER A 25 10.03 4.76 18.02
CA SER A 25 11.00 5.86 18.00
C SER A 25 10.34 7.22 18.21
N ARG A 26 9.19 7.46 17.56
CA ARG A 26 8.40 8.69 17.74
C ARG A 26 7.87 8.83 19.17
N SER A 27 7.34 7.75 19.75
CA SER A 27 6.81 7.75 21.12
C SER A 27 7.90 8.01 22.15
N ILE A 28 9.06 7.37 22.03
CA ILE A 28 10.22 7.57 22.91
C ILE A 28 10.69 9.03 22.88
N ILE A 29 10.83 9.61 21.68
CA ILE A 29 11.27 11.00 21.51
C ILE A 29 10.28 12.00 22.10
N ARG A 30 8.97 11.70 22.09
CA ARG A 30 7.91 12.57 22.61
C ARG A 30 7.70 12.45 24.13
N GLN A 31 7.75 11.24 24.68
CA GLN A 31 7.25 10.95 26.03
C GLN A 31 8.33 10.74 27.09
N LEU A 32 9.56 10.38 26.71
CA LEU A 32 10.41 9.60 27.63
C LEU A 32 11.77 10.21 28.03
N TRP A 33 12.10 11.47 27.69
CA TRP A 33 13.51 11.86 27.73
C TRP A 33 13.95 13.10 28.54
N PRO A 34 14.32 12.92 29.82
CA PRO A 34 15.28 13.77 30.52
C PRO A 34 16.62 13.04 30.61
N GLY A 35 17.63 13.52 29.88
CA GLY A 35 19.00 12.96 29.90
C GLY A 35 20.06 14.02 30.15
N ASN A 36 21.33 13.60 30.23
CA ASN A 36 22.49 14.49 30.38
C ASN A 36 22.86 15.16 29.04
N GLU A 37 23.93 15.96 29.00
CA GLU A 37 24.31 16.73 27.81
C GLU A 37 24.60 15.86 26.58
N THR A 38 25.30 14.73 26.75
CA THR A 38 25.52 13.75 25.68
C THR A 38 24.19 13.23 25.15
N THR A 39 23.23 12.96 26.04
CA THR A 39 21.91 12.50 25.63
C THR A 39 21.10 13.58 24.91
N ARG A 40 21.31 14.86 25.25
CA ARG A 40 20.71 16.00 24.54
C ARG A 40 21.16 16.07 23.07
N ARG A 41 22.43 15.73 22.78
CA ARG A 41 22.95 15.68 21.40
C ARG A 41 22.27 14.58 20.58
N TYR A 42 22.15 13.38 21.12
CA TYR A 42 21.42 12.28 20.46
C TYR A 42 19.94 12.59 20.25
N LEU A 43 19.28 13.22 21.24
CA LEU A 43 17.89 13.65 21.09
C LEU A 43 17.74 14.70 19.97
N LYS A 44 18.67 15.64 19.87
CA LYS A 44 18.68 16.63 18.78
C LYS A 44 18.80 15.93 17.42
N LEU A 45 19.72 14.97 17.29
CA LEU A 45 19.88 14.18 16.08
C LEU A 45 18.61 13.40 15.74
N ALA A 46 18.03 12.68 16.69
CA ALA A 46 16.83 11.88 16.50
C ALA A 46 15.60 12.73 16.10
N LYS A 47 15.48 13.96 16.64
CA LYS A 47 14.45 14.92 16.22
C LYS A 47 14.67 15.48 14.82
N LEU A 48 15.93 15.62 14.37
CA LEU A 48 16.25 16.03 13.01
C LEU A 48 15.96 14.90 12.02
N ASP A 49 16.36 13.68 12.35
CA ASP A 49 16.04 12.47 11.59
C ASP A 49 14.52 12.27 11.42
N LEU A 50 13.76 12.39 12.53
CA LEU A 50 12.29 12.36 12.48
C LEU A 50 11.71 13.36 11.50
N ARG A 51 12.18 14.61 11.52
CA ARG A 51 11.69 15.65 10.62
C ARG A 51 12.07 15.36 9.17
N LYS A 52 13.30 14.93 8.91
CA LYS A 52 13.75 14.55 7.57
C LYS A 52 12.88 13.44 6.99
N LEU A 53 12.67 12.36 7.74
CA LEU A 53 11.83 11.25 7.30
C LEU A 53 10.36 11.66 7.17
N GLN A 54 9.84 12.50 8.08
CA GLN A 54 8.47 12.98 7.97
C GLN A 54 8.23 13.80 6.70
N ASN A 55 9.18 14.66 6.31
CA ASN A 55 9.10 15.41 5.06
C ASN A 55 9.10 14.47 3.84
N LEU A 56 9.98 13.45 3.84
CA LEU A 56 9.97 12.42 2.80
C LEU A 56 8.60 11.73 2.71
N TYR A 57 8.02 11.34 3.85
CA TYR A 57 6.73 10.67 3.83
C TYR A 57 5.59 11.53 3.33
N GLN A 58 5.65 12.84 3.55
CA GLN A 58 4.66 13.78 3.02
C GLN A 58 4.77 13.89 1.50
N GLN A 59 5.99 13.96 0.97
CA GLN A 59 6.23 13.94 -0.47
C GLN A 59 5.73 12.65 -1.12
N GLU A 60 5.99 11.50 -0.49
CA GLU A 60 5.48 10.20 -0.95
C GLU A 60 3.94 10.14 -0.92
N LEU A 61 3.31 10.74 0.08
CA LEU A 61 1.84 10.82 0.14
C LEU A 61 1.27 11.75 -0.93
N GLU A 62 1.90 12.88 -1.21
CA GLU A 62 1.51 13.79 -2.29
C GLU A 62 1.64 13.10 -3.65
N GLU A 63 2.72 12.35 -3.87
CA GLU A 63 2.92 11.52 -5.06
C GLU A 63 1.83 10.47 -5.20
N LEU A 64 1.52 9.74 -4.11
CA LEU A 64 0.44 8.76 -4.13
C LEU A 64 -0.93 9.41 -4.37
N GLU A 65 -1.21 10.58 -3.82
CA GLU A 65 -2.45 11.31 -4.09
C GLU A 65 -2.57 11.72 -5.56
N SER A 66 -1.44 12.09 -6.20
CA SER A 66 -1.39 12.30 -7.66
C SER A 66 -1.62 11.00 -8.43
N CYS A 67 -0.96 9.90 -8.06
CA CYS A 67 -1.18 8.60 -8.68
C CYS A 67 -2.62 8.11 -8.51
N VAL A 68 -3.28 8.41 -7.39
CA VAL A 68 -4.70 8.09 -7.20
C VAL A 68 -5.56 8.83 -8.22
N LEU A 69 -5.19 10.03 -8.67
CA LEU A 69 -5.92 10.71 -9.75
C LEU A 69 -5.73 10.02 -11.10
N ASP A 70 -4.53 9.53 -11.41
CA ASP A 70 -4.23 8.82 -12.66
C ASP A 70 -4.87 7.42 -12.70
N ILE A 71 -4.73 6.67 -11.60
CA ILE A 71 -5.47 5.43 -11.34
C ILE A 71 -6.97 5.74 -11.40
N SER A 72 -7.44 6.84 -10.81
CA SER A 72 -8.86 7.22 -10.87
C SER A 72 -9.30 7.49 -12.30
N ILE A 73 -8.54 8.17 -13.16
CA ILE A 73 -8.95 8.40 -14.56
C ILE A 73 -9.12 7.07 -15.30
N PHE A 74 -8.21 6.11 -15.08
CA PHE A 74 -8.28 4.78 -15.69
C PHE A 74 -9.43 3.93 -15.13
N PHE A 75 -9.63 3.96 -13.81
CA PHE A 75 -10.67 3.22 -13.12
C PHE A 75 -12.02 3.95 -13.10
N VAL A 76 -12.14 5.21 -13.54
CA VAL A 76 -13.38 6.02 -13.48
C VAL A 76 -14.50 5.37 -14.28
N SER A 77 -14.21 4.70 -15.40
CA SER A 77 -15.23 3.97 -16.15
C SER A 77 -15.72 2.73 -15.41
N PHE A 78 -14.82 2.02 -14.71
CA PHE A 78 -15.15 0.85 -13.89
C PHE A 78 -15.91 1.27 -12.62
N PHE A 79 -15.39 2.25 -11.88
CA PHE A 79 -16.01 2.81 -10.69
C PHE A 79 -17.32 3.56 -10.98
N ARG A 80 -17.55 4.12 -12.17
CA ARG A 80 -18.87 4.67 -12.53
C ARG A 80 -19.94 3.60 -12.68
N TRP A 81 -19.58 2.40 -13.14
CA TRP A 81 -20.48 1.26 -13.16
C TRP A 81 -20.72 0.74 -11.74
N TRP A 82 -19.65 0.60 -10.96
CA TRP A 82 -19.70 0.20 -9.54
C TRP A 82 -20.48 1.19 -8.65
N GLN A 83 -20.40 2.49 -8.94
CA GLN A 83 -21.20 3.56 -8.32
C GLN A 83 -22.71 3.38 -8.58
N ARG A 84 -23.11 2.87 -9.75
CA ARG A 84 -24.53 2.55 -10.03
C ARG A 84 -25.03 1.40 -9.16
N CYS A 85 -24.12 0.57 -8.64
CA CYS A 85 -24.39 -0.48 -7.65
C CYS A 85 -24.31 0.02 -6.19
N GLY A 86 -24.02 1.31 -5.94
CA GLY A 86 -24.22 1.97 -4.64
C GLY A 86 -22.97 2.29 -3.80
N PHE A 87 -21.75 2.29 -4.37
CA PHE A 87 -20.51 2.52 -3.60
C PHE A 87 -19.80 3.85 -3.93
N ASP A 88 -19.32 4.59 -2.91
CA ASP A 88 -18.53 5.84 -3.06
C ASP A 88 -17.02 5.52 -3.10
N ASP A 89 -16.57 4.93 -4.22
CA ASP A 89 -15.29 4.19 -4.29
C ASP A 89 -14.02 5.03 -4.20
N MET A 90 -14.05 6.29 -4.65
CA MET A 90 -12.83 7.12 -4.65
C MET A 90 -12.33 7.42 -3.24
N LYS A 91 -13.25 7.69 -2.31
CA LYS A 91 -12.91 7.91 -0.90
C LYS A 91 -12.38 6.62 -0.27
N ARG A 92 -12.93 5.47 -0.68
CA ARG A 92 -12.50 4.14 -0.22
C ARG A 92 -11.09 3.81 -0.70
N ALA A 93 -10.82 3.93 -2.00
CA ALA A 93 -9.51 3.66 -2.59
C ALA A 93 -8.43 4.56 -1.96
N ARG A 94 -8.70 5.86 -1.80
CA ARG A 94 -7.79 6.78 -1.10
C ARG A 94 -7.53 6.36 0.35
N LYS A 95 -8.57 5.93 1.07
CA LYS A 95 -8.43 5.45 2.45
C LYS A 95 -7.58 4.19 2.52
N ILE A 96 -7.82 3.21 1.65
CA ILE A 96 -7.03 1.97 1.58
C ILE A 96 -5.57 2.28 1.26
N LEU A 97 -5.32 3.17 0.29
CA LEU A 97 -3.97 3.58 -0.08
C LEU A 97 -3.20 4.20 1.10
N ILE A 98 -3.84 5.16 1.81
CA ILE A 98 -3.22 5.81 2.97
C ILE A 98 -2.97 4.78 4.08
N GLN A 99 -3.91 3.86 4.31
CA GLN A 99 -3.74 2.78 5.29
C GLN A 99 -2.60 1.83 4.92
N ALA A 100 -2.53 1.40 3.66
CA ALA A 100 -1.48 0.53 3.15
C ALA A 100 -0.10 1.16 3.30
N TYR A 101 0.01 2.42 2.89
CA TYR A 101 1.23 3.20 3.07
C TYR A 101 1.61 3.34 4.54
N PHE A 102 0.64 3.61 5.43
CA PHE A 102 0.87 3.69 6.87
C PHE A 102 1.28 2.36 7.50
N ILE A 103 0.88 1.21 6.94
CA ILE A 103 1.30 -0.12 7.41
C ILE A 103 2.76 -0.39 7.03
N ALA A 104 3.16 -0.04 5.81
CA ALA A 104 4.53 -0.27 5.31
C ALA A 104 5.54 0.69 5.95
N THR A 105 5.20 1.98 6.04
CA THR A 105 6.13 3.06 6.39
C THR A 105 6.85 2.83 7.72
N PRO A 106 6.19 2.42 8.82
CA PRO A 106 6.86 2.23 10.09
C PRO A 106 7.79 1.01 10.16
N ARG A 107 7.62 0.05 9.24
CA ARG A 107 8.41 -1.18 9.13
C ARG A 107 9.62 -1.01 8.23
N VAL A 108 9.42 -0.33 7.11
CA VAL A 108 10.44 -0.08 6.08
C VAL A 108 10.56 1.43 5.91
N TYR A 109 11.16 2.07 6.90
CA TYR A 109 11.13 3.52 7.08
C TYR A 109 12.30 4.25 6.41
N GLU A 110 13.31 3.51 5.96
CA GLU A 110 14.53 4.09 5.44
C GLU A 110 14.31 4.73 4.06
N PRO A 111 14.99 5.86 3.74
CA PRO A 111 14.73 6.61 2.51
C PRO A 111 14.92 5.80 1.22
N GLN A 112 15.89 4.89 1.19
CA GLN A 112 16.19 4.05 0.03
C GLN A 112 15.05 3.11 -0.38
N PHE A 113 14.07 2.89 0.50
CA PHE A 113 12.91 2.04 0.25
C PHE A 113 11.65 2.84 -0.10
N SER A 114 11.80 4.10 -0.49
CA SER A 114 10.70 4.97 -0.96
C SER A 114 9.87 4.29 -2.06
N SER A 115 10.52 3.85 -3.14
CA SER A 115 9.86 3.16 -4.25
C SER A 115 9.13 1.89 -3.82
N PHE A 116 9.68 1.15 -2.84
CA PHE A 116 9.00 -0.02 -2.27
C PHE A 116 7.72 0.38 -1.52
N ARG A 117 7.73 1.43 -0.71
CA ARG A 117 6.53 1.89 0.02
C ARG A 117 5.43 2.34 -0.95
N LEU A 118 5.80 3.05 -2.01
CA LEU A 118 4.88 3.50 -3.05
C LEU A 118 4.27 2.30 -3.79
N ALA A 119 5.12 1.39 -4.28
CA ALA A 119 4.70 0.16 -4.96
C ALA A 119 3.82 -0.74 -4.06
N TYR A 120 4.15 -0.87 -2.78
CA TYR A 120 3.35 -1.61 -1.81
C TYR A 120 1.96 -1.00 -1.65
N ALA A 121 1.86 0.32 -1.47
CA ALA A 121 0.58 1.00 -1.32
C ALA A 121 -0.30 0.84 -2.58
N LYS A 122 0.29 1.03 -3.79
CA LYS A 122 -0.38 0.78 -5.07
C LYS A 122 -0.86 -0.68 -5.18
N GLY A 123 0.01 -1.63 -4.88
CA GLY A 123 -0.29 -3.06 -4.90
C GLY A 123 -1.45 -3.43 -3.97
N VAL A 124 -1.47 -2.91 -2.74
CA VAL A 124 -2.56 -3.17 -1.80
C VAL A 124 -3.92 -2.70 -2.34
N VAL A 125 -3.96 -1.52 -2.98
CA VAL A 125 -5.20 -1.03 -3.61
C VAL A 125 -5.67 -1.98 -4.71
N LEU A 126 -4.77 -2.41 -5.60
CA LEU A 126 -5.11 -3.35 -6.68
C LEU A 126 -5.64 -4.67 -6.11
N THR A 127 -5.00 -5.20 -5.07
CA THR A 127 -5.43 -6.42 -4.40
C THR A 127 -6.80 -6.27 -3.75
N THR A 128 -7.10 -5.14 -3.11
CA THR A 128 -8.43 -4.92 -2.52
C THR A 128 -9.51 -4.74 -3.60
N VAL A 129 -9.19 -4.11 -4.74
CA VAL A 129 -10.14 -4.01 -5.85
C VAL A 129 -10.44 -5.39 -6.45
N LEU A 130 -9.44 -6.26 -6.57
CA LEU A 130 -9.64 -7.64 -6.99
C LEU A 130 -10.49 -8.43 -5.98
N ASP A 131 -10.19 -8.32 -4.69
CA ASP A 131 -10.95 -8.93 -3.59
C ASP A 131 -12.43 -8.53 -3.64
N ASP A 132 -12.70 -7.23 -3.69
CA ASP A 132 -14.06 -6.67 -3.80
C ASP A 132 -14.78 -7.17 -5.06
N PHE A 133 -14.08 -7.35 -6.18
CA PHE A 133 -14.66 -7.88 -7.42
C PHE A 133 -15.09 -9.34 -7.28
N PHE A 134 -14.26 -10.19 -6.65
CA PHE A 134 -14.58 -11.60 -6.44
C PHE A 134 -15.64 -11.82 -5.36
N ASP A 135 -15.75 -10.92 -4.38
CA ASP A 135 -16.77 -10.95 -3.33
C ASP A 135 -18.13 -10.37 -3.76
N ASP A 136 -18.21 -9.74 -4.94
CA ASP A 136 -19.46 -9.19 -5.45
C ASP A 136 -20.44 -10.27 -5.90
N LYS A 137 -21.49 -10.42 -5.10
CA LYS A 137 -22.61 -11.34 -5.32
C LYS A 137 -23.44 -11.02 -6.57
N SER A 138 -23.26 -9.84 -7.17
CA SER A 138 -23.93 -9.45 -8.40
C SER A 138 -23.29 -10.07 -9.65
N CYS A 139 -22.02 -10.47 -9.58
CA CYS A 139 -21.31 -11.07 -10.70
C CYS A 139 -21.62 -12.58 -10.79
N GLY A 140 -21.90 -13.06 -12.01
CA GLY A 140 -22.18 -14.48 -12.22
C GLY A 140 -20.93 -15.33 -12.03
N PHE A 141 -21.07 -16.51 -11.42
CA PHE A 141 -19.95 -17.44 -11.19
C PHE A 141 -19.16 -17.74 -12.48
N GLN A 142 -19.84 -17.88 -13.63
CA GLN A 142 -19.17 -18.13 -14.91
C GLN A 142 -18.31 -16.94 -15.38
N GLU A 143 -18.74 -15.69 -15.11
CA GLU A 143 -17.97 -14.50 -15.45
C GLU A 143 -16.73 -14.39 -14.55
N LEU A 144 -16.90 -14.63 -13.24
CA LEU A 144 -15.80 -14.68 -12.27
C LEU A 144 -14.77 -15.76 -12.64
N GLN A 145 -15.22 -16.95 -13.04
CA GLN A 145 -14.34 -18.03 -13.46
C GLN A 145 -13.56 -17.70 -14.74
N ARG A 146 -14.18 -17.01 -15.70
CA ARG A 146 -13.48 -16.56 -16.93
C ARG A 146 -12.49 -15.45 -16.64
N PHE A 147 -12.83 -14.53 -15.73
CA PHE A 147 -11.92 -13.48 -15.27
C PHE A 147 -10.72 -14.06 -14.51
N TYR A 148 -10.96 -15.06 -13.66
CA TYR A 148 -9.92 -15.87 -13.03
C TYR A 148 -8.99 -16.50 -14.06
N GLU A 149 -9.54 -17.15 -15.10
CA GLU A 149 -8.74 -17.80 -16.15
C GLU A 149 -7.91 -16.79 -16.95
N ALA A 150 -8.46 -15.59 -17.19
CA ALA A 150 -7.74 -14.49 -17.82
C ALA A 150 -6.50 -14.10 -17.01
N PHE A 151 -6.59 -13.95 -15.68
CA PHE A 151 -5.42 -13.69 -14.83
C PHE A 151 -4.46 -14.86 -14.75
N ARG A 152 -4.98 -16.10 -14.61
CA ARG A 152 -4.14 -17.30 -14.50
C ARG A 152 -3.28 -17.51 -15.75
N ARG A 153 -3.84 -17.27 -16.94
CA ARG A 153 -3.13 -17.39 -18.22
C ARG A 153 -2.50 -16.09 -18.68
N TRP A 154 -2.78 -15.00 -17.98
CA TRP A 154 -2.45 -13.64 -18.36
C TRP A 154 -2.93 -13.29 -19.78
N ASP A 155 -4.15 -13.68 -20.12
CA ASP A 155 -4.74 -13.58 -21.46
C ASP A 155 -6.15 -12.94 -21.40
N SER A 156 -6.22 -11.66 -21.79
CA SER A 156 -7.47 -10.89 -21.80
C SER A 156 -8.47 -11.33 -22.88
N SER A 157 -8.06 -12.15 -23.87
CA SER A 157 -8.96 -12.61 -24.95
C SER A 157 -10.11 -13.49 -24.43
N ILE A 158 -9.90 -14.14 -23.28
CA ILE A 158 -10.86 -15.00 -22.60
C ILE A 158 -12.12 -14.24 -22.15
N ILE A 159 -12.02 -12.93 -22.01
CA ILE A 159 -13.08 -12.02 -21.52
C ILE A 159 -13.40 -10.92 -22.54
N ASP A 160 -13.19 -11.17 -23.83
CA ASP A 160 -13.44 -10.21 -24.92
C ASP A 160 -14.88 -9.71 -25.01
N ASP A 161 -15.84 -10.57 -24.69
CA ASP A 161 -17.28 -10.32 -24.61
C ASP A 161 -17.72 -9.72 -23.25
N LEU A 162 -16.79 -9.60 -22.29
CA LEU A 162 -17.02 -9.02 -20.96
C LEU A 162 -16.27 -7.69 -20.85
N PRO A 163 -16.78 -6.58 -21.44
CA PRO A 163 -16.00 -5.36 -21.62
C PRO A 163 -15.58 -4.71 -20.30
N GLN A 164 -16.38 -4.82 -19.25
CA GLN A 164 -16.06 -4.27 -17.92
C GLN A 164 -14.91 -5.05 -17.27
N GLN A 165 -15.00 -6.37 -17.28
CA GLN A 165 -13.98 -7.28 -16.75
C GLN A 165 -12.68 -7.12 -17.55
N LYS A 166 -12.77 -7.03 -18.87
CA LYS A 166 -11.60 -6.78 -19.72
C LYS A 166 -10.94 -5.44 -19.44
N GLN A 167 -11.75 -4.40 -19.19
CA GLN A 167 -11.22 -3.11 -18.76
C GLN A 167 -10.50 -3.23 -17.42
N LEU A 168 -11.11 -3.86 -16.42
CA LEU A 168 -10.51 -4.10 -15.11
C LEU A 168 -9.19 -4.88 -15.21
N PHE A 169 -9.17 -5.95 -16.00
CA PHE A 169 -7.95 -6.75 -16.26
C PHE A 169 -6.82 -5.87 -16.77
N LYS A 170 -7.10 -5.03 -17.78
CA LYS A 170 -6.11 -4.13 -18.37
C LYS A 170 -5.62 -3.10 -17.37
N SER A 171 -6.50 -2.53 -16.53
CA SER A 171 -6.10 -1.58 -15.47
C SER A 171 -5.06 -2.18 -14.55
N ILE A 172 -5.30 -3.43 -14.15
CA ILE A 172 -4.46 -4.15 -13.20
C ILE A 172 -3.14 -4.54 -13.87
N ASP A 173 -3.19 -5.02 -15.12
CA ASP A 173 -1.99 -5.36 -15.89
C ASP A 173 -1.09 -4.12 -16.11
N ASP A 174 -1.65 -3.01 -16.56
CA ASP A 174 -0.92 -1.76 -16.77
C ASP A 174 -0.26 -1.26 -15.47
N ALA A 175 -0.99 -1.31 -14.35
CA ALA A 175 -0.46 -0.92 -13.05
C ALA A 175 0.67 -1.85 -12.56
N TYR A 176 0.54 -3.16 -12.76
CA TYR A 176 1.62 -4.10 -12.44
C TYR A 176 2.82 -3.96 -13.38
N LEU A 177 2.61 -3.61 -14.65
CA LEU A 177 3.68 -3.31 -15.59
C LEU A 177 4.47 -2.07 -15.15
N GLU A 178 3.78 -1.01 -14.71
CA GLU A 178 4.42 0.19 -14.15
C GLU A 178 5.27 -0.16 -12.92
N ILE A 179 4.67 -0.83 -11.94
CA ILE A 179 5.36 -1.24 -10.69
C ILE A 179 6.56 -2.14 -11.02
N ALA A 180 6.39 -3.10 -11.93
CA ALA A 180 7.46 -4.01 -12.32
C ALA A 180 8.58 -3.29 -13.07
N ALA A 181 8.27 -2.29 -13.90
CA ALA A 181 9.26 -1.49 -14.60
C ALA A 181 10.12 -0.67 -13.63
N GLU A 182 9.50 -0.03 -12.62
CA GLU A 182 10.22 0.68 -11.56
C GLU A 182 11.10 -0.27 -10.74
N ALA A 183 10.52 -1.39 -10.29
CA ALA A 183 11.24 -2.37 -9.49
C ALA A 183 12.39 -3.03 -10.27
N SER A 184 12.22 -3.26 -11.58
CA SER A 184 13.27 -3.83 -12.43
C SER A 184 14.46 -2.88 -12.58
N LYS A 185 14.22 -1.56 -12.67
CA LYS A 185 15.29 -0.54 -12.70
C LYS A 185 16.11 -0.56 -11.41
N VAL A 186 15.45 -0.70 -10.26
CA VAL A 186 16.11 -0.72 -8.95
C VAL A 186 16.85 -2.03 -8.70
N GLN A 187 16.27 -3.17 -9.09
CA GLN A 187 16.84 -4.49 -8.83
C GLN A 187 17.82 -4.99 -9.90
N GLY A 188 17.88 -4.34 -11.07
CA GLY A 188 18.73 -4.77 -12.18
C GLY A 188 18.31 -6.10 -12.81
N ARG A 189 17.07 -6.54 -12.61
CA ARG A 189 16.51 -7.79 -13.14
C ARG A 189 15.03 -7.65 -13.44
N ASN A 190 14.51 -8.43 -14.39
CA ASN A 190 13.08 -8.46 -14.66
C ASN A 190 12.32 -9.08 -13.48
N VAL A 191 11.42 -8.32 -12.86
CA VAL A 191 10.58 -8.79 -11.74
C VAL A 191 9.11 -8.93 -12.11
N LEU A 192 8.70 -8.63 -13.34
CA LEU A 192 7.32 -8.77 -13.79
C LEU A 192 6.74 -10.18 -13.55
N PRO A 193 7.46 -11.29 -13.82
CA PRO A 193 6.94 -12.61 -13.54
C PRO A 193 6.55 -12.81 -12.07
N LEU A 194 7.32 -12.25 -11.13
CA LEU A 194 7.03 -12.35 -9.70
C LEU A 194 5.74 -11.64 -9.31
N PHE A 195 5.44 -10.50 -9.94
CA PHE A 195 4.18 -9.80 -9.70
C PHE A 195 2.99 -10.58 -10.26
N LYS A 196 3.13 -11.20 -11.43
CA LYS A 196 2.09 -12.06 -12.01
C LYS A 196 1.80 -13.26 -11.11
N ASP A 197 2.85 -13.92 -10.63
CA ASP A 197 2.73 -15.05 -9.70
C ASP A 197 2.07 -14.65 -8.37
N LEU A 198 2.36 -13.45 -7.87
CA LEU A 198 1.77 -12.91 -6.64
C LEU A 198 0.25 -12.71 -6.77
N VAL A 199 -0.23 -12.22 -7.91
CA VAL A 199 -1.67 -12.09 -8.19
C VAL A 199 -2.34 -13.45 -8.19
N ILE A 200 -1.70 -14.44 -8.83
CA ILE A 200 -2.22 -15.81 -8.89
C ILE A 200 -2.26 -16.43 -7.47
N MET A 201 -1.20 -16.31 -6.68
CA MET A 201 -1.14 -16.98 -5.37
C MET A 201 -2.10 -16.41 -4.32
N ASN A 202 -2.41 -15.11 -4.35
CA ASN A 202 -3.21 -14.45 -3.31
C ASN A 202 -4.72 -14.48 -3.56
N PHE A 203 -5.17 -14.63 -4.82
CA PHE A 203 -6.58 -14.53 -5.18
C PHE A 203 -7.18 -15.81 -5.75
N LEU A 204 -6.33 -16.79 -6.13
CA LEU A 204 -6.74 -17.86 -7.03
C LEU A 204 -6.59 -19.29 -6.45
N ASN A 205 -6.47 -19.43 -5.12
CA ASN A 205 -6.42 -20.71 -4.39
C ASN A 205 -7.65 -20.94 -3.52
#